data_AF-A0A662SHZ1-F1
#
_entry.id   AF-A0A662SHZ1-F1
#
_cell.length_a   1.000
_cell.length_b   1.000
_cell.length_c   1.000
_cell.angle_alpha   90.00
_cell.angle_beta   90.00
_cell.angle_gamma   90.00
#
_symmetry.space_group_name_H-M   'P 1'
#
loop_
_entity.id
_entity.type
_entity.pdbx_description
1 polymer ?
#
loop_
_entity_poly.entity_id
_entity_poly.type
_entity_poly.pdbx_seq_one_letter_code
_entity_poly.pdbx_strand_id
1 'polypeptide(L)'
;MSYSGELEVVGRVVSPSQVDEFTFALNENKEIRAKEYCLVKHPLEDTLCLCRVITGSVQNPTVSPKGIGAVIAKSGFEIGKEQEVALMKAEVLGYIKEGKFRPPDFPIAPNSRVYRCTEEWIKPFLQAQEGIQIHVGKDPFSNLPISLSLDWITKGHLGVYGQTRSGKTSFVLRLIKSAVDNDPPARFVIYDRYGEYSPLIDAGYGVRLGYDSFLSGAISPDEIALRLGLDPKSSAFRDVKTAIETLMDKGAEVTPETILEELEEIKMRSDVKGRVEYILKSPRARKELKVLSQREKEEANLIKLLKENPVVVIDFSIDADIGRQQ
;
A
#
# COMPACT_ATOMS: atom_id res chain seq x y z
N MET A 1 26.39 17.58 7.70
CA MET A 1 26.98 16.35 8.28
C MET A 1 28.30 16.10 7.55
N SER A 2 29.44 16.11 8.24
CA SER A 2 30.74 15.79 7.64
C SER A 2 31.01 14.30 7.81
N TYR A 3 30.78 13.52 6.76
CA TYR A 3 31.14 12.10 6.73
C TYR A 3 32.64 11.99 6.51
N SER A 4 33.37 11.42 7.47
CA SER A 4 34.83 11.40 7.55
C SER A 4 35.48 10.14 6.95
N GLY A 5 34.79 9.46 6.03
CA GLY A 5 35.33 8.31 5.30
C GLY A 5 36.08 8.75 4.04
N GLU A 6 37.24 8.16 3.78
CA GLU A 6 37.95 8.34 2.51
C GLU A 6 37.11 7.74 1.37
N LEU A 7 36.71 8.57 0.40
CA LEU A 7 35.84 8.12 -0.69
C LEU A 7 36.65 7.38 -1.77
N GLU A 8 36.42 6.08 -1.91
CA GLU A 8 37.03 5.26 -2.95
C GLU A 8 36.45 5.60 -4.33
N VAL A 9 37.30 6.02 -5.27
CA VAL A 9 36.90 6.26 -6.66
C VAL A 9 36.77 4.94 -7.42
N VAL A 10 35.57 4.65 -7.91
CA VAL A 10 35.27 3.43 -8.67
C VAL A 10 35.21 3.66 -10.18
N GLY A 11 35.03 4.90 -10.62
CA GLY A 11 34.93 5.21 -12.04
C GLY A 11 34.86 6.70 -12.36
N ARG A 12 34.63 7.00 -13.64
CA ARG A 12 34.54 8.36 -14.16
C ARG A 12 33.37 8.50 -15.13
N VAL A 13 32.63 9.60 -14.98
CA VAL A 13 31.50 9.93 -15.86
C VAL A 13 31.99 10.13 -17.29
N VAL A 14 31.27 9.58 -18.27
CA VAL A 14 31.51 9.74 -19.71
C VAL A 14 30.34 10.47 -20.34
N SER A 15 30.59 11.14 -21.48
CA SER A 15 29.53 11.84 -22.20
C SER A 15 28.60 10.87 -22.95
N PRO A 16 27.30 11.20 -23.07
CA PRO A 16 26.60 12.35 -22.49
C PRO A 16 26.10 12.08 -21.05
N SER A 17 25.77 13.15 -20.32
CA SER A 17 25.08 13.11 -19.02
C SER A 17 23.81 13.94 -19.07
N GLN A 18 22.77 13.47 -18.40
CA GLN A 18 21.51 14.18 -18.15
C GLN A 18 21.43 14.57 -16.66
N VAL A 19 20.33 15.24 -16.28
CA VAL A 19 20.06 15.65 -14.89
C VAL A 19 19.84 14.43 -14.00
N ASP A 20 19.04 13.49 -14.46
CA ASP A 20 18.57 12.31 -13.74
C ASP A 20 19.36 11.04 -14.06
N GLU A 21 20.21 11.04 -15.09
CA GLU A 21 21.00 9.87 -15.47
C GLU A 21 22.37 10.22 -16.05
N PHE A 22 23.34 9.32 -15.86
CA PHE A 22 24.66 9.42 -16.48
C PHE A 22 25.26 8.04 -16.74
N THR A 23 26.25 8.01 -17.64
CA THR A 23 27.07 6.82 -17.88
C THR A 23 28.46 7.07 -17.30
N PHE A 24 29.09 6.03 -16.74
CA PHE A 24 30.46 6.11 -16.25
C PHE A 24 31.25 4.86 -16.62
N ALA A 25 32.54 5.05 -16.90
CA ALA A 25 33.49 3.96 -17.07
C ALA A 25 34.06 3.54 -15.72
N LEU A 26 34.11 2.23 -15.45
CA LEU A 26 34.77 1.71 -14.26
C LEU A 26 36.30 1.81 -14.39
N ASN A 27 36.94 2.11 -13.28
CA ASN A 27 38.39 2.03 -13.18
C ASN A 27 38.83 0.55 -13.20
N GLU A 28 40.07 0.30 -13.60
CA GLU A 28 40.67 -1.03 -13.56
C GLU A 28 40.56 -1.66 -12.16
N ASN A 29 40.22 -2.95 -12.12
CA ASN A 29 40.07 -3.74 -10.89
C ASN A 29 39.01 -3.20 -9.91
N LYS A 30 38.07 -2.36 -10.36
CA LYS A 30 36.90 -1.94 -9.58
C LYS A 30 35.65 -2.67 -10.04
N GLU A 31 34.78 -2.94 -9.09
CA GLU A 31 33.48 -3.54 -9.34
C GLU A 31 32.37 -2.71 -8.72
N ILE A 32 31.26 -2.64 -9.45
CA ILE A 32 29.95 -2.20 -8.98
C ILE A 32 28.89 -2.93 -9.79
N ARG A 33 27.83 -3.38 -9.15
CA ARG A 33 26.78 -4.18 -9.80
C ARG A 33 25.55 -3.34 -10.08
N ALA A 34 24.73 -3.82 -11.01
CA ALA A 34 23.40 -3.26 -11.19
C ALA A 34 22.64 -3.26 -9.85
N LYS A 35 21.90 -2.18 -9.61
CA LYS A 35 21.12 -1.89 -8.40
C LYS A 35 21.91 -1.51 -7.16
N GLU A 36 23.24 -1.58 -7.18
CA GLU A 36 24.06 -1.00 -6.12
C GLU A 36 24.05 0.53 -6.18
N TYR A 37 24.40 1.15 -5.06
CA TYR A 37 24.47 2.60 -4.92
C TYR A 37 25.88 3.12 -5.18
N CYS A 38 25.98 4.30 -5.78
CA CYS A 38 27.22 5.06 -5.92
C CYS A 38 26.98 6.52 -5.56
N LEU A 39 28.07 7.28 -5.45
CA LEU A 39 28.04 8.71 -5.12
C LEU A 39 28.75 9.51 -6.21
N VAL A 40 28.26 10.72 -6.45
CA VAL A 40 28.92 11.74 -7.28
C VAL A 40 28.83 13.09 -6.57
N LYS A 41 29.79 13.98 -6.83
CA LYS A 41 29.70 15.35 -6.30
C LYS A 41 28.63 16.12 -7.04
N HIS A 42 27.81 16.86 -6.30
CA HIS A 42 26.90 17.81 -6.90
C HIS A 42 27.70 18.91 -7.62
N PRO A 43 27.39 19.26 -8.89
CA PRO A 43 28.21 20.21 -9.64
C PRO A 43 28.19 21.64 -9.11
N LEU A 44 27.10 22.05 -8.45
CA LEU A 44 26.89 23.42 -7.95
C LEU A 44 26.89 23.54 -6.42
N GLU A 45 26.90 22.43 -5.70
CA GLU A 45 26.66 22.39 -4.25
C GLU A 45 27.75 21.55 -3.60
N ASP A 46 28.18 21.92 -2.39
CA ASP A 46 29.19 21.15 -1.64
C ASP A 46 28.54 19.95 -0.93
N THR A 47 27.98 19.04 -1.73
CA THR A 47 27.32 17.82 -1.25
C THR A 47 27.48 16.67 -2.26
N LEU A 48 27.11 15.47 -1.84
CA LEU A 48 27.09 14.27 -2.69
C LEU A 48 25.65 13.95 -3.10
N CYS A 49 25.50 13.57 -4.37
CA CYS A 49 24.28 12.96 -4.86
C CYS A 49 24.35 11.45 -4.63
N LEU A 50 23.27 10.87 -4.11
CA LEU A 50 23.06 9.43 -4.11
C LEU A 50 22.58 9.00 -5.49
N CYS A 51 23.23 7.98 -6.05
CA CYS A 51 22.91 7.43 -7.35
C CYS A 51 22.68 5.92 -7.23
N ARG A 52 21.88 5.36 -8.13
CA ARG A 52 21.66 3.91 -8.24
C ARG A 52 22.09 3.42 -9.61
N VAL A 53 22.88 2.36 -9.66
CA VAL A 53 23.27 1.74 -10.93
C VAL A 53 22.05 1.04 -11.53
N ILE A 54 21.70 1.39 -12.76
CA ILE A 54 20.55 0.82 -13.48
C ILE A 54 20.98 -0.47 -14.19
N THR A 55 22.07 -0.41 -14.94
CA THR A 55 22.58 -1.48 -15.80
C THR A 55 24.06 -1.26 -16.14
N GLY A 56 24.69 -2.23 -16.80
CA GLY A 56 26.07 -2.15 -17.26
C GLY A 56 26.28 -2.89 -18.57
N SER A 57 27.35 -2.54 -19.28
CA SER A 57 27.81 -3.21 -20.49
C SER A 57 29.33 -3.19 -20.53
N VAL A 58 29.94 -4.26 -21.04
CA VAL A 58 31.37 -4.28 -21.35
C VAL A 58 31.53 -4.07 -22.85
N GLN A 59 32.32 -3.08 -23.24
CA GLN A 59 32.60 -2.76 -24.62
C GLN A 59 34.08 -2.95 -24.90
N ASN A 60 34.40 -3.63 -26.00
CA ASN A 60 35.75 -3.69 -26.53
C ASN A 60 35.68 -3.27 -28.00
N PRO A 61 36.23 -2.09 -28.36
CA PRO A 61 36.17 -1.57 -29.72
C PRO A 61 36.74 -2.56 -30.76
N THR A 62 37.77 -3.32 -30.40
CA THR A 62 38.45 -4.28 -31.29
C THR A 62 37.53 -5.44 -31.69
N VAL A 63 36.73 -5.97 -30.76
CA VAL A 63 35.75 -7.04 -31.03
C VAL A 63 34.32 -6.53 -31.22
N SER A 64 34.18 -5.27 -31.64
CA SER A 64 32.87 -4.74 -32.00
C SER A 64 32.23 -5.57 -33.13
N PRO A 65 30.91 -5.77 -33.15
CA PRO A 65 30.25 -6.70 -34.09
C PRO A 65 30.50 -6.41 -35.58
N LYS A 66 30.87 -5.18 -35.91
CA LYS A 66 31.17 -4.73 -37.28
C LYS A 66 32.67 -4.62 -37.57
N GLY A 67 33.52 -4.92 -36.59
CA GLY A 67 34.98 -4.84 -36.69
C GLY A 67 35.63 -6.13 -37.15
N ILE A 68 36.84 -6.01 -37.70
CA ILE A 68 37.68 -7.16 -38.12
C ILE A 68 37.97 -8.09 -36.93
N GLY A 69 38.11 -7.55 -35.71
CA GLY A 69 38.38 -8.37 -34.53
C GLY A 69 37.25 -9.35 -34.20
N ALA A 70 35.98 -9.04 -34.48
CA ALA A 70 34.89 -10.01 -34.31
C ALA A 70 35.02 -11.20 -35.28
N VAL A 71 35.52 -10.96 -36.50
CA VAL A 71 35.80 -12.03 -37.48
C VAL A 71 36.95 -12.90 -37.01
N ILE A 72 38.02 -12.29 -36.49
CA ILE A 72 39.19 -13.01 -35.96
C ILE A 72 38.81 -13.83 -34.72
N ALA A 73 38.02 -13.27 -33.80
CA ALA A 73 37.50 -13.98 -32.64
C ALA A 73 36.65 -15.21 -33.03
N LYS A 74 35.82 -15.08 -34.08
CA LYS A 74 35.03 -16.20 -34.62
C LYS A 74 35.90 -17.38 -35.09
N SER A 75 37.13 -17.11 -35.54
CA SER A 75 38.10 -18.13 -35.95
C SER A 75 38.80 -18.82 -34.78
N GLY A 76 38.45 -18.50 -33.53
CA GLY A 76 39.02 -19.11 -32.32
C GLY A 76 40.29 -18.44 -31.82
N PHE A 77 40.66 -17.28 -32.37
CA PHE A 77 41.81 -16.51 -31.89
C PHE A 77 41.39 -15.62 -30.71
N GLU A 78 42.15 -15.69 -29.61
CA GLU A 78 41.88 -14.88 -28.42
C GLU A 78 42.39 -13.44 -28.64
N ILE A 79 41.48 -12.47 -28.52
CA ILE A 79 41.82 -11.05 -28.57
C ILE A 79 41.90 -10.52 -27.13
N GLY A 80 42.96 -9.77 -26.84
CA GLY A 80 43.24 -9.26 -25.50
C GLY A 80 42.11 -8.39 -24.93
N LYS A 81 41.96 -8.47 -23.60
CA LYS A 81 40.96 -7.72 -22.83
C LYS A 81 41.40 -6.30 -22.46
N GLU A 82 42.60 -5.89 -22.87
CA GLU A 82 43.22 -4.61 -22.49
C GLU A 82 42.41 -3.38 -22.90
N GLN A 83 41.58 -3.50 -23.94
CA GLN A 83 40.69 -2.44 -24.41
C GLN A 83 39.24 -2.58 -23.95
N GLU A 84 38.95 -3.52 -23.03
CA GLU A 84 37.63 -3.65 -22.42
C GLU A 84 37.34 -2.45 -21.52
N VAL A 85 36.23 -1.78 -21.80
CA VAL A 85 35.70 -0.70 -20.98
C VAL A 85 34.35 -1.16 -20.43
N ALA A 86 34.26 -1.32 -19.12
CA ALA A 86 33.00 -1.54 -18.44
C ALA A 86 32.28 -0.19 -18.25
N LEU A 87 31.20 0.01 -19.01
CA LEU A 87 30.33 1.17 -18.93
C LEU A 87 29.09 0.84 -18.11
N MET A 88 28.86 1.65 -17.07
CA MET A 88 27.73 1.53 -16.16
C MET A 88 26.82 2.73 -16.34
N LYS A 89 25.50 2.50 -16.34
CA LYS A 89 24.50 3.56 -16.35
C LYS A 89 23.93 3.71 -14.95
N ALA A 90 23.89 4.92 -14.43
CA ALA A 90 23.31 5.24 -13.12
C ALA A 90 22.26 6.33 -13.24
N GLU A 91 21.23 6.22 -12.41
CA GLU A 91 20.26 7.29 -12.16
C GLU A 91 20.67 8.08 -10.91
N VAL A 92 20.45 9.38 -10.95
CA VAL A 92 20.64 10.28 -9.82
C VAL A 92 19.35 10.31 -9.02
N LEU A 93 19.38 9.83 -7.78
CA LEU A 93 18.19 9.82 -6.93
C LEU A 93 17.95 11.20 -6.32
N GLY A 94 19.02 11.90 -5.96
CA GLY A 94 18.97 13.23 -5.38
C GLY A 94 20.10 13.45 -4.38
N TYR A 95 19.99 14.52 -3.60
CA TYR A 95 20.98 14.89 -2.59
C TYR A 95 20.29 15.43 -1.35
N ILE A 96 21.03 15.50 -0.24
CA ILE A 96 20.55 16.12 1.00
C ILE A 96 21.27 17.44 1.20
N LYS A 97 20.49 18.51 1.39
CA LYS A 97 20.98 19.84 1.74
C LYS A 97 20.16 20.35 2.91
N GLU A 98 20.84 20.83 3.95
CA GLU A 98 20.20 21.36 5.17
C GLU A 98 19.20 20.37 5.80
N GLY A 99 19.53 19.07 5.77
CA GLY A 99 18.68 18.00 6.31
C GLY A 99 17.47 17.64 5.45
N LYS A 100 17.27 18.29 4.30
CA LYS A 100 16.15 18.03 3.38
C LYS A 100 16.62 17.34 2.11
N PHE A 101 15.88 16.33 1.70
CA PHE A 101 16.04 15.71 0.39
C PHE A 101 15.69 16.71 -0.72
N ARG A 102 16.51 16.74 -1.76
CA ARG A 102 16.32 17.52 -2.97
C ARG A 102 16.43 16.58 -4.18
N PRO A 103 15.51 16.70 -5.16
CA PRO A 103 15.64 15.96 -6.41
C PRO A 103 16.87 16.43 -7.19
N PRO A 104 17.39 15.61 -8.13
CA PRO A 104 18.43 16.09 -9.04
C PRO A 104 17.93 17.29 -9.84
N ASP A 105 18.75 18.34 -9.91
CA ASP A 105 18.42 19.61 -10.57
C ASP A 105 19.51 20.09 -11.55
N PHE A 106 20.64 19.39 -11.64
CA PHE A 106 21.73 19.73 -12.54
C PHE A 106 22.47 18.47 -13.06
N PRO A 107 22.90 18.42 -14.35
CA PRO A 107 23.59 17.26 -14.90
C PRO A 107 25.01 17.10 -14.37
N ILE A 108 25.45 15.85 -14.19
CA ILE A 108 26.81 15.54 -13.74
C ILE A 108 27.82 15.76 -14.87
N ALA A 109 28.86 16.56 -14.62
CA ALA A 109 29.84 16.87 -15.65
C ALA A 109 30.63 15.61 -16.09
N PRO A 110 30.95 15.45 -17.38
CA PRO A 110 31.89 14.43 -17.84
C PRO A 110 33.22 14.50 -17.08
N ASN A 111 33.89 13.36 -16.95
CA ASN A 111 35.12 13.16 -16.18
C ASN A 111 34.99 13.35 -14.65
N SER A 112 33.79 13.64 -14.15
CA SER A 112 33.51 13.62 -12.71
C SER A 112 33.80 12.24 -12.11
N ARG A 113 34.36 12.23 -10.90
CA ARG A 113 34.62 10.99 -10.16
C ARG A 113 33.31 10.38 -9.65
N VAL A 114 33.19 9.08 -9.83
CA VAL A 114 32.14 8.26 -9.22
C VAL A 114 32.78 7.50 -8.06
N TYR A 115 32.14 7.57 -6.90
CA TYR A 115 32.65 6.99 -5.67
C TYR A 115 31.81 5.80 -5.24
N ARG A 116 32.44 4.84 -4.56
CA ARG A 116 31.75 3.75 -3.88
C ARG A 116 30.86 4.32 -2.78
N CYS A 117 29.63 3.82 -2.69
CA CYS A 117 28.71 4.18 -1.63
C CYS A 117 28.84 3.19 -0.47
N THR A 118 28.81 3.70 0.76
CA THR A 118 28.73 2.88 1.98
C THR A 118 27.36 3.04 2.62
N GLU A 119 27.01 2.13 3.54
CA GLU A 119 25.72 2.17 4.23
C GLU A 119 25.43 3.52 4.90
N GLU A 120 26.45 4.21 5.43
CA GLU A 120 26.32 5.50 6.10
C GLU A 120 25.72 6.59 5.20
N TRP A 121 26.01 6.51 3.90
CA TRP A 121 25.49 7.45 2.90
C TRP A 121 24.10 7.10 2.40
N ILE A 122 23.70 5.83 2.50
CA ILE A 122 22.40 5.33 2.05
C ILE A 122 21.33 5.53 3.13
N LYS A 123 21.69 5.31 4.40
CA LYS A 123 20.78 5.40 5.56
C LYS A 123 19.90 6.67 5.56
N PRO A 124 20.44 7.88 5.33
CA PRO A 124 19.62 9.11 5.35
C PRO A 124 18.49 9.15 4.32
N PHE A 125 18.61 8.40 3.22
CA PHE A 125 17.63 8.36 2.13
C PHE A 125 16.56 7.28 2.33
N LEU A 126 16.90 6.19 3.05
CA LEU A 126 15.99 5.07 3.28
C LEU A 126 15.24 5.16 4.61
N GLN A 127 15.69 6.02 5.52
CA GLN A 127 15.15 6.14 6.86
C GLN A 127 14.54 7.51 7.09
N ALA A 128 13.37 7.54 7.70
CA ALA A 128 12.73 8.77 8.11
C ALA A 128 13.64 9.54 9.08
N GLN A 129 13.99 10.78 8.73
CA GLN A 129 14.86 11.62 9.56
C GLN A 129 14.11 12.29 10.72
N GLU A 130 12.78 12.31 10.66
CA GLU A 130 11.91 12.98 11.63
C GLU A 130 10.66 12.17 11.93
N GLY A 131 10.10 12.40 13.13
CA GLY A 131 8.88 11.74 13.62
C GLY A 131 9.10 10.29 14.06
N ILE A 132 7.99 9.61 14.34
CA ILE A 132 8.01 8.20 14.75
C ILE A 132 8.33 7.33 13.54
N GLN A 133 9.40 6.54 13.63
CA GLN A 133 9.85 5.66 12.54
C GLN A 133 9.07 4.34 12.54
N ILE A 134 8.54 3.99 11.38
CA ILE A 134 7.87 2.70 11.14
C ILE A 134 8.69 1.92 10.14
N HIS A 135 9.23 0.77 10.56
CA HIS A 135 10.01 -0.10 9.71
C HIS A 135 9.09 -0.98 8.85
N VAL A 136 9.19 -0.82 7.53
CA VAL A 136 8.33 -1.52 6.57
C VAL A 136 9.02 -2.69 5.87
N GLY A 137 10.35 -2.71 5.90
CA GLY A 137 11.14 -3.75 5.25
C GLY A 137 12.62 -3.39 5.18
N LYS A 138 13.30 -4.03 4.24
CA LYS A 138 14.71 -3.78 3.92
C LYS A 138 14.86 -3.51 2.44
N ASP A 139 15.77 -2.61 2.11
CA ASP A 139 16.21 -2.44 0.72
C ASP A 139 16.96 -3.70 0.27
N PRO A 140 16.57 -4.35 -0.83
CA PRO A 140 17.12 -5.64 -1.21
C PRO A 140 18.58 -5.58 -1.67
N PHE A 141 19.14 -4.38 -1.90
CA PHE A 141 20.49 -4.20 -2.44
C PHE A 141 21.49 -3.81 -1.36
N SER A 142 21.12 -2.90 -0.47
CA SER A 142 21.93 -2.48 0.68
C SER A 142 21.64 -3.28 1.96
N ASN A 143 20.55 -4.07 1.99
CA ASN A 143 20.04 -4.77 3.17
C ASN A 143 19.72 -3.84 4.37
N LEU A 144 19.70 -2.52 4.14
CA LEU A 144 19.38 -1.54 5.15
C LEU A 144 17.87 -1.48 5.41
N PRO A 145 17.45 -1.25 6.67
CA PRO A 145 16.05 -1.13 6.98
C PRO A 145 15.48 0.17 6.38
N ILE A 146 14.30 0.04 5.78
CA ILE A 146 13.51 1.15 5.26
C ILE A 146 12.51 1.56 6.33
N SER A 147 12.52 2.85 6.71
CA SER A 147 11.54 3.40 7.64
C SER A 147 10.75 4.56 7.04
N LEU A 148 9.46 4.62 7.39
CA LEU A 148 8.56 5.72 7.06
C LEU A 148 8.25 6.52 8.32
N SER A 149 7.93 7.81 8.16
CA SER A 149 7.49 8.66 9.27
C SER A 149 5.98 8.53 9.46
N LEU A 150 5.54 8.11 10.65
CA LEU A 150 4.11 8.05 10.99
C LEU A 150 3.45 9.43 10.91
N ASP A 151 4.18 10.49 11.26
CA ASP A 151 3.71 11.88 11.18
C ASP A 151 3.38 12.27 9.74
N TRP A 152 4.20 11.82 8.78
CA TRP A 152 3.95 12.07 7.36
C TRP A 152 2.75 11.27 6.86
N ILE A 153 2.61 10.01 7.29
CA ILE A 153 1.46 9.17 6.92
C ILE A 153 0.15 9.78 7.43
N THR A 154 0.14 10.29 8.66
CA THR A 154 -1.06 10.86 9.30
C THR A 154 -1.44 12.23 8.74
N LYS A 155 -0.46 13.08 8.38
CA LYS A 155 -0.70 14.43 7.81
C LYS A 155 -0.93 14.42 6.30
N GLY A 156 -0.22 13.57 5.56
CA GLY A 156 -0.19 13.55 4.10
C GLY A 156 -1.06 12.46 3.45
N HIS A 157 -1.60 11.55 4.26
CA HIS A 157 -2.27 10.32 3.82
C HIS A 157 -1.33 9.34 3.09
N LEU A 158 -1.71 8.06 3.05
CA LEU A 158 -0.95 6.99 2.40
C LEU A 158 -1.88 6.18 1.49
N GLY A 159 -1.48 6.03 0.22
CA GLY A 159 -2.09 5.11 -0.73
C GLY A 159 -1.20 3.92 -1.01
N VAL A 160 -1.72 2.70 -0.89
CA VAL A 160 -1.00 1.45 -1.20
C VAL A 160 -1.62 0.81 -2.44
N TYR A 161 -0.88 0.80 -3.55
CA TYR A 161 -1.33 0.31 -4.85
C TYR A 161 -0.53 -0.90 -5.30
N GLY A 162 -1.17 -1.77 -6.08
CA GLY A 162 -0.53 -2.97 -6.63
C GLY A 162 -1.55 -3.98 -7.15
N GLN A 163 -1.12 -4.86 -8.04
CA GLN A 163 -1.96 -5.92 -8.61
C GLN A 163 -2.39 -6.95 -7.54
N THR A 164 -3.34 -7.82 -7.86
CA THR A 164 -3.73 -8.93 -6.98
C THR A 164 -2.51 -9.81 -6.68
N ARG A 165 -2.34 -10.23 -5.41
CA ARG A 165 -1.17 -10.99 -4.91
C ARG A 165 0.19 -10.28 -5.00
N SER A 166 0.23 -8.95 -5.18
CA SER A 166 1.47 -8.16 -5.12
C SER A 166 2.00 -7.88 -3.70
N GLY A 167 1.25 -8.25 -2.66
CA GLY A 167 1.66 -8.07 -1.26
C GLY A 167 1.15 -6.79 -0.58
N LYS A 168 0.11 -6.12 -1.11
CA LYS A 168 -0.51 -4.93 -0.50
C LYS A 168 -0.89 -5.15 0.97
N THR A 169 -1.71 -6.16 1.26
CA THR A 169 -2.16 -6.48 2.62
C THR A 169 -0.98 -6.84 3.52
N SER A 170 -0.01 -7.61 3.00
CA SER A 170 1.21 -7.96 3.73
C SER A 170 2.05 -6.72 4.12
N PHE A 171 2.15 -5.74 3.23
CA PHE A 171 2.80 -4.46 3.52
C PHE A 171 2.06 -3.70 4.62
N VAL A 172 0.73 -3.56 4.52
CA VAL A 172 -0.09 -2.84 5.51
C VAL A 172 -0.01 -3.52 6.88
N LEU A 173 -0.08 -4.86 6.95
CA LEU A 173 0.06 -5.61 8.21
C LEU A 173 1.41 -5.33 8.89
N ARG A 174 2.51 -5.30 8.12
CA ARG A 174 3.84 -4.97 8.66
C ARG A 174 3.93 -3.53 9.15
N LEU A 175 3.35 -2.60 8.38
CA LEU A 175 3.28 -1.18 8.75
C LEU A 175 2.53 -1.00 10.06
N ILE A 176 1.34 -1.59 10.19
CA ILE A 176 0.53 -1.52 11.42
C ILE A 176 1.27 -2.16 12.58
N LYS A 177 1.83 -3.36 12.41
CA LYS A 177 2.62 -4.02 13.46
C LYS A 177 3.75 -3.10 13.94
N SER A 178 4.59 -2.60 13.03
CA SER A 178 5.70 -1.73 13.43
C SER A 178 5.24 -0.41 14.04
N ALA A 179 4.06 0.09 13.69
CA ALA A 179 3.49 1.30 14.26
C ALA A 179 2.95 1.06 15.69
N VAL A 180 2.30 -0.09 15.92
CA VAL A 180 1.77 -0.50 17.23
C VAL A 180 2.90 -0.89 18.20
N ASP A 181 4.03 -1.39 17.70
CA ASP A 181 5.21 -1.71 18.51
C ASP A 181 5.95 -0.45 19.05
N ASN A 182 5.52 0.77 18.70
CA ASN A 182 6.08 2.01 19.24
C ASN A 182 5.58 2.33 20.66
N ASP A 183 6.28 3.23 21.36
CA ASP A 183 5.85 3.79 22.64
C ASP A 183 5.68 5.33 22.55
N PRO A 184 4.45 5.87 22.65
CA PRO A 184 3.18 5.15 22.79
C PRO A 184 2.75 4.44 21.49
N PRO A 185 1.94 3.37 21.58
CA PRO A 185 1.49 2.63 20.41
C PRO A 185 0.56 3.47 19.52
N ALA A 186 0.77 3.40 18.21
CA ALA A 186 -0.15 3.96 17.24
C ALA A 186 -1.49 3.20 17.27
N ARG A 187 -2.60 3.91 17.04
CA ARG A 187 -3.95 3.34 17.09
C ARG A 187 -4.56 3.28 15.70
N PHE A 188 -5.16 2.14 15.35
CA PHE A 188 -5.73 1.88 14.04
C PHE A 188 -7.18 1.40 14.16
N VAL A 189 -8.05 1.98 13.31
CA VAL A 189 -9.36 1.42 12.97
C VAL A 189 -9.26 0.87 11.57
N ILE A 190 -9.60 -0.41 11.40
CA ILE A 190 -9.50 -1.10 10.11
C ILE A 190 -10.90 -1.51 9.68
N TYR A 191 -11.33 -1.02 8.52
CA TYR A 191 -12.57 -1.45 7.87
C TYR A 191 -12.23 -2.62 6.94
N ASP A 192 -12.44 -3.84 7.41
CA ASP A 192 -12.00 -5.06 6.71
C ASP A 192 -13.15 -5.69 5.92
N ARG A 193 -13.08 -5.56 4.60
CA ARG A 193 -14.09 -6.10 3.68
C ARG A 193 -13.96 -7.61 3.45
N TYR A 194 -12.75 -8.15 3.57
CA TYR A 194 -12.44 -9.51 3.12
C TYR A 194 -11.89 -10.42 4.24
N GLY A 195 -11.75 -9.89 5.46
CA GLY A 195 -11.23 -10.63 6.61
C GLY A 195 -9.71 -10.80 6.59
N GLU A 196 -9.00 -10.03 5.77
CA GLU A 196 -7.55 -10.17 5.56
C GLU A 196 -6.69 -9.69 6.75
N TYR A 197 -7.28 -8.98 7.71
CA TYR A 197 -6.56 -8.38 8.85
C TYR A 197 -6.63 -9.19 10.14
N SER A 198 -7.28 -10.36 10.11
CA SER A 198 -7.32 -11.32 11.23
C SER A 198 -5.94 -11.63 11.86
N PRO A 199 -4.82 -11.70 11.10
CA PRO A 199 -3.50 -11.96 11.70
C PRO A 199 -3.05 -10.94 12.75
N LEU A 200 -3.56 -9.69 12.73
CA LEU A 200 -3.25 -8.70 13.78
C LEU A 200 -3.92 -9.08 15.11
N ILE A 201 -5.11 -9.65 15.04
CA ILE A 201 -5.90 -10.07 16.20
C ILE A 201 -5.32 -11.35 16.78
N ASP A 202 -4.99 -12.32 15.91
CA ASP A 202 -4.34 -13.57 16.31
C ASP A 202 -3.00 -13.34 17.01
N ALA A 203 -2.30 -12.26 16.65
CA ALA A 203 -1.05 -11.83 17.27
C ALA A 203 -1.25 -10.98 18.54
N GLY A 204 -2.48 -10.71 18.96
CA GLY A 204 -2.79 -10.01 20.21
C GLY A 204 -2.73 -8.47 20.13
N TYR A 205 -2.71 -7.87 18.94
CA TYR A 205 -2.65 -6.41 18.79
C TYR A 205 -4.01 -5.72 18.96
N GLY A 206 -5.10 -6.46 19.16
CA GLY A 206 -6.39 -5.85 19.46
C GLY A 206 -7.59 -6.76 19.27
N VAL A 207 -8.72 -6.18 18.86
CA VAL A 207 -10.02 -6.86 18.80
C VAL A 207 -10.68 -6.74 17.43
N ARG A 208 -11.50 -7.75 17.09
CA ARG A 208 -12.36 -7.76 15.89
C ARG A 208 -13.81 -7.83 16.29
N LEU A 209 -14.62 -6.95 15.72
CA LEU A 209 -16.07 -6.94 15.86
C LEU A 209 -16.71 -6.87 14.47
N GLY A 210 -17.85 -7.52 14.29
CA GLY A 210 -18.67 -7.31 13.10
C GLY A 210 -19.19 -5.87 13.06
N TYR A 211 -19.36 -5.31 11.87
CA TYR A 211 -19.86 -3.94 11.72
C TYR A 211 -21.23 -3.74 12.38
N ASP A 212 -22.02 -4.81 12.49
CA ASP A 212 -23.31 -4.86 13.18
C ASP A 212 -23.23 -4.52 14.67
N SER A 213 -22.08 -4.75 15.32
CA SER A 213 -21.86 -4.40 16.73
C SER A 213 -21.82 -2.88 16.98
N PHE A 214 -21.63 -2.08 15.92
CA PHE A 214 -21.63 -0.62 15.97
C PHE A 214 -22.94 0.00 15.46
N LEU A 215 -23.91 -0.84 15.06
CA LEU A 215 -25.21 -0.39 14.59
C LEU A 215 -26.22 -0.45 15.73
N SER A 216 -26.08 0.44 16.70
CA SER A 216 -27.15 0.72 17.66
C SER A 216 -27.80 2.07 17.35
N GLY A 217 -29.13 2.08 17.45
CA GLY A 217 -29.97 3.21 17.05
C GLY A 217 -31.27 2.70 16.48
N ALA A 218 -32.33 3.49 16.66
CA ALA A 218 -33.60 3.30 15.96
C ALA A 218 -33.31 3.39 14.46
N ILE A 219 -33.24 2.23 13.81
CA ILE A 219 -33.11 2.21 12.36
C ILE A 219 -34.45 2.67 11.79
N SER A 220 -34.39 3.62 10.88
CA SER A 220 -35.61 4.08 10.25
C SER A 220 -36.19 2.97 9.38
N PRO A 221 -37.51 2.91 9.24
CA PRO A 221 -38.17 2.02 8.29
C PRO A 221 -37.63 2.16 6.86
N ASP A 222 -37.22 3.37 6.46
CA ASP A 222 -36.51 3.62 5.20
C ASP A 222 -35.20 2.83 5.09
N GLU A 223 -34.40 2.80 6.14
CA GLU A 223 -33.11 2.10 6.14
C GLU A 223 -33.30 0.58 6.10
N ILE A 224 -34.32 0.03 6.76
CA ILE A 224 -34.68 -1.40 6.63
C ILE A 224 -35.07 -1.70 5.18
N ALA A 225 -35.95 -0.90 4.58
CA ALA A 225 -36.38 -1.11 3.20
C ALA A 225 -35.21 -1.01 2.20
N LEU A 226 -34.26 -0.09 2.41
CA LEU A 226 -33.02 0.02 1.62
C LEU A 226 -32.14 -1.22 1.74
N ARG A 227 -31.94 -1.74 2.96
CA ARG A 227 -31.12 -2.95 3.21
C ARG A 227 -31.71 -4.21 2.58
N LEU A 228 -33.05 -4.28 2.48
CA LEU A 228 -33.77 -5.30 1.71
C LEU A 228 -33.56 -5.19 0.18
N GLY A 229 -32.90 -4.12 -0.30
CA GLY A 229 -32.59 -3.92 -1.71
C GLY A 229 -33.75 -3.34 -2.53
N LEU A 230 -34.70 -2.67 -1.87
CA LEU A 230 -35.83 -2.00 -2.53
C LEU A 230 -35.39 -0.65 -3.10
N ASP A 231 -35.85 -0.33 -4.30
CA ASP A 231 -35.61 0.97 -4.94
C ASP A 231 -36.48 2.05 -4.26
N PRO A 232 -35.89 3.12 -3.69
CA PRO A 232 -36.63 4.21 -3.02
C PRO A 232 -37.76 4.83 -3.84
N LYS A 233 -37.68 4.75 -5.17
CA LYS A 233 -38.70 5.30 -6.08
C LYS A 233 -39.86 4.33 -6.35
N SER A 234 -39.76 3.08 -5.93
CA SER A 234 -40.74 2.04 -6.20
C SER A 234 -41.95 2.09 -5.27
N SER A 235 -43.11 1.58 -5.72
CA SER A 235 -44.24 1.34 -4.80
C SER A 235 -43.91 0.28 -3.76
N ALA A 236 -43.13 -0.75 -4.13
CA ALA A 236 -42.68 -1.79 -3.21
C ALA A 236 -41.93 -1.22 -1.99
N PHE A 237 -41.05 -0.23 -2.21
CA PHE A 237 -40.36 0.46 -1.12
C PHE A 237 -41.33 1.17 -0.19
N ARG A 238 -42.31 1.92 -0.75
CA ARG A 238 -43.31 2.65 0.04
C ARG A 238 -44.19 1.71 0.85
N ASP A 239 -44.67 0.63 0.23
CA ASP A 239 -45.55 -0.34 0.86
C ASP A 239 -44.82 -1.08 1.99
N VAL A 240 -43.59 -1.57 1.74
CA VAL A 240 -42.77 -2.26 2.74
C VAL A 240 -42.34 -1.32 3.86
N LYS A 241 -41.95 -0.08 3.55
CA LYS A 241 -41.66 0.95 4.55
C LYS A 241 -42.85 1.17 5.48
N THR A 242 -44.05 1.35 4.91
CA THR A 242 -45.28 1.59 5.67
C THR A 242 -45.60 0.39 6.58
N ALA A 243 -45.44 -0.84 6.07
CA ALA A 243 -45.62 -2.05 6.88
C ALA A 243 -44.63 -2.10 8.06
N ILE A 244 -43.36 -1.77 7.81
CA ILE A 244 -42.32 -1.73 8.86
C ILE A 244 -42.60 -0.62 9.87
N GLU A 245 -42.99 0.58 9.43
CA GLU A 245 -43.44 1.68 10.30
C GLU A 245 -44.53 1.19 11.26
N THR A 246 -45.58 0.57 10.72
CA THR A 246 -46.69 0.06 11.52
C THR A 246 -46.28 -1.03 12.50
N LEU A 247 -45.42 -1.97 12.10
CA LEU A 247 -44.91 -3.03 12.99
C LEU A 247 -44.08 -2.44 14.13
N MET A 248 -43.21 -1.47 13.83
CA MET A 248 -42.39 -0.80 14.84
C MET A 248 -43.24 0.02 15.82
N ASP A 249 -44.25 0.75 15.33
CA ASP A 249 -45.20 1.50 16.15
C ASP A 249 -46.02 0.58 17.08
N LYS A 250 -46.35 -0.63 16.60
CA LYS A 250 -47.02 -1.68 17.38
C LYS A 250 -46.08 -2.39 18.37
N GLY A 251 -44.77 -2.15 18.33
CA GLY A 251 -43.77 -2.90 19.09
C GLY A 251 -43.66 -4.37 18.69
N ALA A 252 -44.09 -4.71 17.47
CA ALA A 252 -44.04 -6.07 16.94
C ALA A 252 -42.65 -6.38 16.35
N GLU A 253 -42.27 -7.66 16.34
CA GLU A 253 -41.01 -8.08 15.74
C GLU A 253 -41.04 -7.93 14.21
N VAL A 254 -40.02 -7.28 13.65
CA VAL A 254 -39.92 -7.04 12.20
C VAL A 254 -39.25 -8.26 11.54
N THR A 255 -40.07 -9.16 11.01
CA THR A 255 -39.66 -10.41 10.35
C THR A 255 -40.23 -10.48 8.94
N PRO A 256 -39.68 -11.32 8.03
CA PRO A 256 -40.27 -11.50 6.71
C PRO A 256 -41.76 -11.86 6.77
N GLU A 257 -42.13 -12.72 7.72
CA GLU A 257 -43.48 -13.22 7.91
C GLU A 257 -44.42 -12.10 8.40
N THR A 258 -44.04 -11.35 9.43
CA THR A 258 -44.85 -10.23 9.95
C THR A 258 -44.97 -9.07 8.97
N ILE A 259 -43.93 -8.79 8.17
CA ILE A 259 -44.00 -7.80 7.09
C ILE A 259 -45.02 -8.24 6.03
N LEU A 260 -45.03 -9.53 5.64
CA LEU A 260 -45.98 -10.03 4.66
C LEU A 260 -47.43 -9.97 5.17
N GLU A 261 -47.66 -10.32 6.43
CA GLU A 261 -48.97 -10.19 7.08
C GLU A 261 -49.46 -8.74 7.07
N GLU A 262 -48.62 -7.78 7.46
CA GLU A 262 -48.99 -6.36 7.46
C GLU A 262 -49.23 -5.81 6.04
N LEU A 263 -48.48 -6.29 5.03
CA LEU A 263 -48.70 -5.93 3.63
C LEU A 263 -50.03 -6.47 3.06
N GLU A 264 -50.53 -7.59 3.57
CA GLU A 264 -51.85 -8.10 3.22
C GLU A 264 -52.96 -7.21 3.80
N GLU A 265 -52.79 -6.70 5.01
CA GLU A 265 -53.73 -5.75 5.63
C GLU A 265 -53.80 -4.42 4.85
N ILE A 266 -52.67 -3.92 4.36
CA ILE A 266 -52.58 -2.66 3.60
C ILE A 266 -53.14 -2.80 2.16
N LYS A 267 -53.62 -4.00 1.76
CA LYS A 267 -54.16 -4.32 0.43
C LYS A 267 -53.19 -3.94 -0.70
N MET A 268 -51.93 -4.34 -0.52
CA MET A 268 -50.87 -4.17 -1.50
C MET A 268 -51.30 -4.67 -2.90
N ARG A 269 -50.93 -3.91 -3.95
CA ARG A 269 -51.28 -4.27 -5.33
C ARG A 269 -50.65 -5.61 -5.73
N SER A 270 -51.42 -6.45 -6.42
CA SER A 270 -51.05 -7.82 -6.78
C SER A 270 -49.81 -7.91 -7.68
N ASP A 271 -49.59 -6.92 -8.54
CA ASP A 271 -48.41 -6.82 -9.43
C ASP A 271 -47.10 -6.56 -8.67
N VAL A 272 -47.19 -5.93 -7.49
CA VAL A 272 -46.03 -5.62 -6.64
C VAL A 272 -45.78 -6.77 -5.64
N LYS A 273 -46.84 -7.48 -5.21
CA LYS A 273 -46.82 -8.52 -4.16
C LYS A 273 -45.79 -9.62 -4.44
N GLY A 274 -45.80 -10.17 -5.66
CA GLY A 274 -44.88 -11.25 -6.03
C GLY A 274 -43.40 -10.86 -5.94
N ARG A 275 -43.06 -9.61 -6.25
CA ARG A 275 -41.68 -9.10 -6.15
C ARG A 275 -41.23 -8.95 -4.70
N VAL A 276 -42.09 -8.42 -3.84
CA VAL A 276 -41.77 -8.23 -2.41
C VAL A 276 -41.66 -9.57 -1.70
N GLU A 277 -42.57 -10.51 -1.97
CA GLU A 277 -42.46 -11.87 -1.45
C GLU A 277 -41.14 -12.54 -1.83
N TYR A 278 -40.72 -12.42 -3.08
CA TYR A 278 -39.44 -12.96 -3.54
C TYR A 278 -38.26 -12.36 -2.78
N ILE A 279 -38.27 -11.05 -2.55
CA ILE A 279 -37.22 -10.34 -1.81
C ILE A 279 -37.20 -10.77 -0.35
N LEU A 280 -38.33 -10.77 0.34
CA LEU A 280 -38.44 -11.11 1.76
C LEU A 280 -38.10 -12.59 2.04
N LYS A 281 -38.41 -13.50 1.11
CA LYS A 281 -38.04 -14.92 1.18
C LYS A 281 -36.56 -15.16 0.87
N SER A 282 -35.82 -14.17 0.39
CA SER A 282 -34.40 -14.34 0.06
C SER A 282 -33.56 -14.60 1.32
N PRO A 283 -32.50 -15.42 1.24
CA PRO A 283 -31.58 -15.66 2.37
C PRO A 283 -30.98 -14.36 2.94
N ARG A 284 -30.73 -13.38 2.07
CA ARG A 284 -30.22 -12.06 2.44
C ARG A 284 -31.21 -11.31 3.33
N ALA A 285 -32.47 -11.18 2.89
CA ALA A 285 -33.50 -10.47 3.66
C ALA A 285 -33.72 -11.09 5.04
N ARG A 286 -33.77 -12.42 5.11
CA ARG A 286 -33.88 -13.16 6.39
C ARG A 286 -32.71 -12.88 7.33
N LYS A 287 -31.49 -12.81 6.80
CA LYS A 287 -30.29 -12.51 7.58
C LYS A 287 -30.31 -11.07 8.09
N GLU A 288 -30.60 -10.10 7.22
CA GLU A 288 -30.69 -8.67 7.57
C GLU A 288 -31.72 -8.43 8.67
N LEU A 289 -32.95 -8.95 8.50
CA LEU A 289 -34.03 -8.78 9.48
C LEU A 289 -33.72 -9.46 10.83
N LYS A 290 -33.04 -10.62 10.81
CA LYS A 290 -32.57 -11.28 12.03
C LYS A 290 -31.50 -10.48 12.77
N VAL A 291 -30.59 -9.84 12.04
CA VAL A 291 -29.59 -8.94 12.64
C VAL A 291 -30.27 -7.70 13.25
N LEU A 292 -31.35 -7.22 12.62
CA LEU A 292 -32.15 -6.10 13.10
C LEU A 292 -32.96 -6.45 14.36
N SER A 293 -33.49 -7.68 14.49
CA SER A 293 -34.28 -8.07 15.66
C SER A 293 -33.43 -8.38 16.90
N GLN A 294 -32.15 -8.71 16.74
CA GLN A 294 -31.22 -9.02 17.84
C GLN A 294 -30.56 -7.77 18.49
N ARG A 295 -31.13 -6.59 18.27
CA ARG A 295 -30.53 -5.27 18.55
C ARG A 295 -30.64 -4.74 19.98
N GLU A 296 -31.14 -5.51 20.94
CA GLU A 296 -31.09 -5.13 22.36
C GLU A 296 -29.67 -5.16 22.96
N LYS A 297 -28.62 -5.35 22.15
CA LYS A 297 -27.23 -5.32 22.61
C LYS A 297 -26.71 -3.88 22.74
N GLU A 298 -25.97 -3.63 23.83
CA GLU A 298 -25.22 -2.39 24.03
C GLU A 298 -24.32 -2.09 22.81
N GLU A 299 -24.37 -0.86 22.32
CA GLU A 299 -23.50 -0.40 21.23
C GLU A 299 -22.03 -0.51 21.62
N ALA A 300 -21.23 -1.10 20.74
CA ALA A 300 -19.79 -1.07 20.90
C ALA A 300 -19.29 0.38 20.72
N ASN A 301 -18.72 0.97 21.77
CA ASN A 301 -18.12 2.29 21.69
C ASN A 301 -16.71 2.21 21.08
N LEU A 302 -16.56 2.62 19.81
CA LEU A 302 -15.29 2.57 19.09
C LEU A 302 -14.14 3.31 19.81
N ILE A 303 -14.43 4.47 20.43
CA ILE A 303 -13.43 5.26 21.14
C ILE A 303 -12.94 4.53 22.38
N LYS A 304 -13.84 3.87 23.12
CA LYS A 304 -13.47 3.03 24.28
C LYS A 304 -12.58 1.86 23.82
N LEU A 305 -12.98 1.17 22.75
CA LEU A 305 -12.21 0.05 22.20
C LEU A 305 -10.80 0.48 21.78
N LEU A 306 -10.63 1.64 21.14
CA LEU A 306 -9.31 2.17 20.75
C LEU A 306 -8.45 2.64 21.93
N LYS A 307 -9.07 3.01 23.06
CA LYS A 307 -8.31 3.33 24.27
C LYS A 307 -7.70 2.08 24.90
N GLU A 308 -8.45 0.96 24.85
CA GLU A 308 -8.08 -0.33 25.43
C GLU A 308 -7.21 -1.18 24.47
N ASN A 309 -7.35 -0.98 23.17
CA ASN A 309 -6.70 -1.79 22.14
C ASN A 309 -6.06 -0.90 21.07
N PRO A 310 -4.80 -1.15 20.67
CA PRO A 310 -4.16 -0.36 19.61
C PRO A 310 -4.73 -0.67 18.22
N VAL A 311 -5.37 -1.82 18.02
CA VAL A 311 -6.06 -2.16 16.76
C VAL A 311 -7.52 -2.52 17.02
N VAL A 312 -8.43 -1.91 16.26
CA VAL A 312 -9.83 -2.32 16.19
C VAL A 312 -10.17 -2.65 14.74
N VAL A 313 -10.50 -3.91 14.47
CA VAL A 313 -10.95 -4.38 13.16
C VAL A 313 -12.48 -4.42 13.15
N ILE A 314 -13.07 -3.66 12.22
CA ILE A 314 -14.49 -3.68 11.90
C ILE A 314 -14.67 -4.60 10.69
N ASP A 315 -15.26 -5.76 10.93
CA ASP A 315 -15.40 -6.85 9.96
C ASP A 315 -16.69 -6.70 9.13
N PHE A 316 -16.53 -6.44 7.84
CA PHE A 316 -17.61 -6.41 6.84
C PHE A 316 -17.67 -7.70 6.02
N SER A 317 -16.70 -8.62 6.20
CA SER A 317 -16.70 -9.90 5.48
C SER A 317 -17.84 -10.81 5.92
N ILE A 318 -18.47 -10.54 7.08
CA ILE A 318 -19.64 -11.27 7.57
C ILE A 318 -20.79 -11.30 6.56
N ASP A 319 -20.92 -10.29 5.70
CA ASP A 319 -21.95 -10.19 4.65
C ASP A 319 -21.42 -10.41 3.24
N ALA A 320 -20.11 -10.63 3.10
CA ALA A 320 -19.53 -11.01 1.83
C ALA A 320 -19.98 -12.45 1.50
N ASP A 321 -20.75 -12.60 0.42
CA ASP A 321 -21.09 -13.90 -0.16
C ASP A 321 -19.83 -14.41 -0.89
N ILE A 322 -18.88 -14.96 -0.12
CA ILE A 322 -17.53 -15.37 -0.59
C ILE A 322 -17.61 -16.34 -1.78
N GLY A 323 -18.74 -17.04 -1.95
CA GLY A 323 -18.99 -17.96 -3.07
C GLY A 323 -19.32 -17.33 -4.44
N ARG A 324 -19.52 -16.02 -4.55
CA ARG A 324 -19.86 -15.36 -5.84
C ARG A 324 -18.70 -14.68 -6.56
N GLN A 325 -17.49 -14.70 -5.99
CA GLN A 325 -16.31 -14.01 -6.55
C GLN A 325 -15.14 -14.96 -6.90
N GLN A 326 -15.40 -16.26 -7.02
CA GLN A 326 -14.49 -17.23 -7.65
C GLN A 326 -15.00 -17.63 -9.03
#